data_AF-A0A950VFU4-F1
#
_entry.id   AF-A0A950VFU4-F1
#
_cell.length_a   1.000
_cell.length_b   1.000
_cell.length_c   1.000
_cell.angle_alpha   90.00
_cell.angle_beta   90.00
_cell.angle_gamma   90.00
#
_symmetry.space_group_name_H-M   'P 1'
#
loop_
_entity.id
_entity.type
_entity.pdbx_description
1 polymer ?
#
loop_
_entity_poly.entity_id
_entity_poly.type
_entity_poly.pdbx_seq_one_letter_code
_entity_poly.pdbx_strand_id
1 'polypeptide(L)'
;KAGARGVWQDAADLLAHLDEALEIASPGPHHVTWDLLDTLMTEAVAAAREGLGQGALPFGAVLARSDGDILGHGCHDRHRRRPQIDHATMVALNQAKGKIPPGAADLFLVSTLEPCIMCTGAALEMNVDTIVYSLNLPVPGGTRRVLPSETPGERFPRLIGQVLLEECRSLLKESLAQSSDPNRTAFLQALLK
;
A
#
# COMPACT_ATOMS: atom_id res chain seq x y z
N LYS A 1 19.29 -14.08 -5.81
CA LYS A 1 19.92 -15.32 -5.29
C LYS A 1 18.82 -16.20 -4.67
N ALA A 2 18.21 -17.12 -5.43
CA ALA A 2 17.25 -18.05 -4.83
C ALA A 2 17.99 -18.99 -3.87
N GLY A 3 17.53 -19.12 -2.63
CA GLY A 3 18.13 -20.01 -1.62
C GLY A 3 19.16 -19.38 -0.68
N ALA A 4 19.36 -18.06 -0.70
CA ALA A 4 20.09 -17.38 0.36
C ALA A 4 19.37 -17.57 1.71
N ARG A 5 20.11 -17.82 2.79
CA ARG A 5 19.59 -17.90 4.15
C ARG A 5 20.43 -16.98 5.03
N GLY A 6 19.78 -15.99 5.64
CA GLY A 6 20.36 -15.21 6.74
C GLY A 6 20.16 -15.96 8.05
N VAL A 7 21.15 -15.87 8.94
CA VAL A 7 21.05 -16.36 10.32
C VAL A 7 21.43 -15.19 11.21
N TRP A 8 20.51 -14.81 12.08
CA TRP A 8 20.69 -13.71 13.04
C TRP A 8 20.74 -14.29 14.44
N GLN A 9 21.54 -13.68 15.31
CA GLN A 9 21.78 -14.18 16.66
C GLN A 9 20.52 -14.09 17.53
N ASP A 10 19.77 -13.01 17.37
CA ASP A 10 18.52 -12.74 18.07
C ASP A 10 17.65 -11.76 17.25
N ALA A 11 16.53 -11.32 17.85
CA ALA A 11 15.62 -10.38 17.21
C ALA A 11 16.22 -8.97 17.03
N ALA A 12 17.10 -8.53 17.94
CA ALA A 12 17.73 -7.22 17.83
C ALA A 12 18.73 -7.20 16.68
N ASP A 13 19.50 -8.27 16.51
CA ASP A 13 20.41 -8.47 15.39
C ASP A 13 19.67 -8.54 14.04
N LEU A 14 18.52 -9.23 13.99
CA LEU A 14 17.65 -9.23 12.81
C LEU A 14 17.15 -7.82 12.46
N LEU A 15 16.70 -7.05 13.46
CA LEU A 15 16.21 -5.69 13.24
C LEU A 15 17.32 -4.73 12.81
N ALA A 16 18.54 -4.92 13.31
CA ALA A 16 19.71 -4.15 12.88
C ALA A 16 20.11 -4.44 11.42
N HIS A 17 19.76 -5.62 10.90
CA HIS A 17 20.05 -6.06 9.53
C HIS A 17 18.77 -6.28 8.71
N LEU A 18 17.72 -5.51 8.99
CA LEU A 18 16.40 -5.80 8.47
C LEU A 18 16.30 -5.64 6.95
N ASP A 19 17.03 -4.69 6.36
CA ASP A 19 17.09 -4.50 4.90
C ASP A 19 17.71 -5.73 4.20
N GLU A 20 18.80 -6.29 4.77
CA GLU A 20 19.41 -7.53 4.29
C GLU A 20 18.45 -8.72 4.44
N ALA A 21 17.75 -8.81 5.57
CA ALA A 21 16.76 -9.85 5.82
C ALA A 21 15.61 -9.82 4.82
N LEU A 22 15.11 -8.63 4.47
CA LEU A 22 14.06 -8.44 3.47
C LEU A 22 14.53 -8.81 2.07
N GLU A 23 15.75 -8.43 1.69
CA GLU A 23 16.31 -8.80 0.39
C GLU A 23 16.44 -10.32 0.23
N ILE A 24 16.78 -11.02 1.31
CA ILE A 24 16.84 -12.48 1.34
C ILE A 24 15.45 -13.11 1.30
N ALA A 25 14.49 -12.59 2.09
CA ALA A 25 13.16 -13.17 2.23
C ALA A 25 12.24 -12.91 1.03
N SER A 26 12.39 -11.76 0.38
CA SER A 26 11.58 -11.33 -0.76
C SER A 26 12.46 -10.73 -1.86
N PRO A 27 13.26 -11.57 -2.55
CA PRO A 27 14.20 -11.12 -3.55
C PRO A 27 13.44 -10.49 -4.72
N GLY A 28 13.54 -9.18 -4.87
CA GLY A 28 13.02 -8.43 -6.00
C GLY A 28 14.17 -7.79 -6.80
N PRO A 29 13.89 -7.33 -8.03
CA PRO A 29 14.87 -6.60 -8.83
C PRO A 29 15.26 -5.25 -8.21
N HIS A 30 14.42 -4.69 -7.33
CA HIS A 30 14.65 -3.41 -6.67
C HIS A 30 14.84 -3.61 -5.17
N HIS A 31 15.91 -3.02 -4.62
CA HIS A 31 16.19 -3.03 -3.20
C HIS A 31 15.14 -2.20 -2.45
N VAL A 32 14.75 -2.65 -1.26
CA VAL A 32 13.72 -2.05 -0.43
C VAL A 32 14.34 -1.75 0.92
N THR A 33 14.29 -0.49 1.36
CA THR A 33 14.75 -0.08 2.70
C THR A 33 13.59 0.41 3.54
N TRP A 34 13.69 0.30 4.87
CA TRP A 34 12.67 0.86 5.76
C TRP A 34 12.54 2.37 5.65
N ASP A 35 13.65 3.09 5.48
CA ASP A 35 13.63 4.55 5.30
C ASP A 35 12.77 4.96 4.09
N LEU A 36 12.87 4.22 2.98
CA LEU A 36 12.04 4.44 1.80
C LEU A 36 10.57 4.12 2.10
N LEU A 37 10.29 2.99 2.73
CA LEU A 37 8.93 2.57 3.06
C LEU A 37 8.23 3.55 4.01
N ASP A 38 8.93 4.01 5.05
CA ASP A 38 8.44 4.98 6.02
C ASP A 38 8.18 6.34 5.35
N THR A 39 9.10 6.79 4.48
CA THR A 39 8.93 8.03 3.71
C THR A 39 7.67 7.95 2.84
N LEU A 40 7.53 6.90 2.02
CA LEU A 40 6.39 6.75 1.12
C LEU A 40 5.06 6.53 1.87
N MET A 41 5.08 5.80 2.99
CA MET A 41 3.89 5.60 3.82
C MET A 41 3.48 6.90 4.52
N THR A 42 4.44 7.73 4.92
CA THR A 42 4.16 9.07 5.47
C THR A 42 3.40 9.94 4.46
N GLU A 43 3.80 9.91 3.18
CA GLU A 43 3.10 10.60 2.10
C GLU A 43 1.69 10.03 1.85
N ALA A 44 1.52 8.71 1.93
CA ALA A 44 0.19 8.09 1.86
C ALA A 44 -0.71 8.53 3.04
N VAL A 45 -0.15 8.65 4.25
CA VAL A 45 -0.86 9.19 5.43
C VAL A 45 -1.21 10.67 5.24
N ALA A 46 -0.33 11.47 4.65
CA ALA A 46 -0.62 12.86 4.33
C ALA A 46 -1.80 13.00 3.35
N ALA A 47 -1.82 12.19 2.27
CA ALA A 47 -2.96 12.12 1.35
C ALA A 47 -4.25 11.67 2.06
N ALA A 48 -4.16 10.70 2.97
CA ALA A 48 -5.30 10.25 3.76
C ALA A 48 -5.88 11.36 4.66
N ARG A 49 -5.00 12.17 5.28
CA ARG A 49 -5.39 13.33 6.09
C ARG A 49 -6.06 14.42 5.25
N GLU A 50 -5.54 14.69 4.05
CA GLU A 50 -6.16 15.63 3.11
C GLU A 50 -7.59 15.20 2.76
N GLY A 51 -7.76 13.93 2.37
CA GLY A 51 -9.07 13.36 2.06
C GLY A 51 -10.04 13.41 3.25
N LEU A 52 -9.54 13.09 4.45
CA LEU A 52 -10.33 13.19 5.69
C LEU A 52 -10.78 14.64 5.96
N GLY A 53 -9.93 15.65 5.69
CA GLY A 53 -10.30 17.07 5.80
C GLY A 53 -11.40 17.50 4.84
N GLN A 54 -11.54 16.81 3.71
CA GLN A 54 -12.65 16.96 2.76
C GLN A 54 -13.86 16.06 3.11
N GLY A 55 -13.74 15.32 4.22
CA GLY A 55 -14.71 14.42 4.82
C GLY A 55 -14.83 13.05 4.15
N ALA A 56 -13.89 12.69 3.29
CA ALA A 56 -13.76 11.33 2.78
C ALA A 56 -13.38 10.32 3.88
N LEU A 57 -13.23 9.06 3.49
CA LEU A 57 -12.66 8.02 4.36
C LEU A 57 -11.16 8.28 4.57
N PRO A 58 -10.59 7.88 5.73
CA PRO A 58 -9.20 8.17 6.12
C PRO A 58 -8.18 7.26 5.40
N PHE A 59 -8.32 7.09 4.09
CA PHE A 59 -7.44 6.24 3.28
C PHE A 59 -6.72 7.04 2.22
N GLY A 60 -5.43 6.78 2.13
CA GLY A 60 -4.52 7.44 1.20
C GLY A 60 -3.57 6.43 0.59
N ALA A 61 -3.05 6.77 -0.57
CA ALA A 61 -2.10 5.96 -1.31
C ALA A 61 -1.16 6.83 -2.13
N VAL A 62 0.01 6.30 -2.42
CA VAL A 62 0.96 6.86 -3.38
C VAL A 62 1.43 5.78 -4.35
N LEU A 63 1.68 6.17 -5.59
CA LEU A 63 2.45 5.37 -6.54
C LEU A 63 3.81 6.05 -6.72
N ALA A 64 4.89 5.31 -6.47
CA ALA A 64 6.25 5.81 -6.55
C ALA A 64 7.16 4.85 -7.34
N ARG A 65 8.35 5.34 -7.67
CA ARG A 65 9.48 4.58 -8.19
C ARG A 65 10.31 4.01 -7.02
N SER A 66 11.19 3.05 -7.32
CA SER A 66 12.10 2.47 -6.32
C SER A 66 13.14 3.45 -5.76
N ASP A 67 13.35 4.59 -6.43
CA ASP A 67 14.21 5.69 -5.96
C ASP A 67 13.47 6.72 -5.09
N GLY A 68 12.17 6.52 -4.86
CA GLY A 68 11.31 7.41 -4.08
C GLY A 68 10.60 8.50 -4.91
N ASP A 69 10.79 8.57 -6.23
CA ASP A 69 10.05 9.54 -7.06
C ASP A 69 8.54 9.23 -7.08
N ILE A 70 7.73 10.16 -6.55
CA ILE A 70 6.28 9.98 -6.43
C ILE A 70 5.59 10.41 -7.73
N LEU A 71 4.95 9.45 -8.37
CA LEU A 71 4.23 9.64 -9.63
C LEU A 71 2.79 10.10 -9.41
N GLY A 72 2.18 9.76 -8.28
CA GLY A 72 0.81 10.15 -7.98
C GLY A 72 0.41 9.92 -6.53
N HIS A 73 -0.45 10.80 -6.03
CA HIS A 73 -1.10 10.67 -4.73
C HIS A 73 -2.58 10.34 -4.94
N GLY A 74 -3.19 9.71 -3.95
CA GLY A 74 -4.61 9.44 -3.99
C GLY A 74 -5.22 9.38 -2.61
N CYS A 75 -6.42 9.93 -2.50
CA CYS A 75 -7.31 9.73 -1.38
C CYS A 75 -8.68 9.34 -1.94
N HIS A 76 -9.53 8.74 -1.10
CA HIS A 76 -10.89 8.43 -1.52
C HIS A 76 -11.64 9.74 -1.83
N ASP A 77 -12.16 9.94 -3.05
CA ASP A 77 -12.93 11.14 -3.39
C ASP A 77 -14.43 10.82 -3.37
N ARG A 78 -15.15 11.30 -2.35
CA ARG A 78 -16.61 11.12 -2.24
C ARG A 78 -17.44 12.17 -2.99
N HIS A 79 -16.81 13.27 -3.40
CA HIS A 79 -17.50 14.44 -3.98
C HIS A 79 -17.69 14.31 -5.49
N ARG A 80 -16.94 13.43 -6.15
CA ARG A 80 -17.22 12.99 -7.52
C ARG A 80 -18.45 12.08 -7.55
N ARG A 81 -19.32 12.30 -8.53
CA ARG A 81 -20.60 11.57 -8.69
C ARG A 81 -20.35 10.05 -8.72
N ARG A 82 -20.78 9.34 -7.66
CA ARG A 82 -20.78 7.85 -7.54
C ARG A 82 -19.39 7.18 -7.66
N PRO A 83 -18.49 7.36 -6.69
CA PRO A 83 -17.14 6.83 -6.75
C PRO A 83 -17.13 5.38 -6.22
N GLN A 84 -17.69 4.43 -6.98
CA GLN A 84 -17.56 3.02 -6.63
C GLN A 84 -16.15 2.48 -6.87
N ILE A 85 -15.35 3.17 -7.70
CA ILE A 85 -14.01 2.75 -8.09
C ILE A 85 -12.90 3.73 -7.67
N ASP A 86 -13.22 4.92 -7.16
CA ASP A 86 -12.23 5.96 -6.81
C ASP A 86 -11.61 5.72 -5.42
N HIS A 87 -11.11 4.50 -5.21
CA HIS A 87 -10.27 4.18 -4.05
C HIS A 87 -8.95 4.94 -4.14
N ALA A 88 -8.33 5.23 -2.98
CA ALA A 88 -7.09 5.99 -2.91
C ALA A 88 -6.01 5.46 -3.88
N THR A 89 -5.83 4.14 -3.96
CA THR A 89 -4.92 3.48 -4.91
C THR A 89 -5.28 3.79 -6.37
N MET A 90 -6.55 3.65 -6.76
CA MET A 90 -7.01 3.95 -8.12
C MET A 90 -6.79 5.42 -8.48
N VAL A 91 -7.01 6.32 -7.53
CA VAL A 91 -6.74 7.76 -7.70
C VAL A 91 -5.24 8.01 -7.91
N ALA A 92 -4.37 7.38 -7.11
CA ALA A 92 -2.92 7.49 -7.25
C ALA A 92 -2.42 6.96 -8.62
N LEU A 93 -2.90 5.78 -9.03
CA LEU A 93 -2.61 5.18 -10.32
C LEU A 93 -3.06 6.09 -11.48
N ASN A 94 -4.26 6.68 -11.37
CA ASN A 94 -4.78 7.59 -12.39
C ASN A 94 -4.00 8.92 -12.43
N GLN A 95 -3.53 9.45 -11.30
CA GLN A 95 -2.65 10.63 -11.27
C GLN A 95 -1.29 10.36 -11.92
N ALA A 96 -0.81 9.12 -11.89
CA ALA A 96 0.43 8.70 -12.53
C ALA A 96 0.27 8.44 -14.05
N LYS A 97 -0.93 8.61 -14.62
CA LYS A 97 -1.18 8.41 -16.05
C LYS A 97 -0.23 9.24 -16.91
N GLY A 98 0.45 8.59 -17.84
CA GLY A 98 1.42 9.23 -18.75
C GLY A 98 2.79 9.49 -18.14
N LYS A 99 3.00 9.26 -16.84
CA LYS A 99 4.30 9.34 -16.17
C LYS A 99 5.03 7.99 -16.09
N ILE A 100 4.32 6.91 -16.46
CA ILE A 100 4.85 5.55 -16.42
C ILE A 100 5.32 5.16 -17.83
N PRO A 101 6.64 4.99 -18.05
CA PRO A 101 7.13 4.55 -19.33
C PRO A 101 6.73 3.08 -19.57
N PRO A 102 6.54 2.66 -20.83
CA PRO A 102 6.30 1.26 -21.17
C PRO A 102 7.40 0.36 -20.59
N GLY A 103 7.01 -0.72 -19.93
CA GLY A 103 7.95 -1.69 -19.34
C GLY A 103 8.57 -1.27 -18.01
N ALA A 104 8.10 -0.19 -17.38
CA ALA A 104 8.47 0.12 -16.00
C ALA A 104 8.20 -1.09 -15.09
N ALA A 105 9.17 -1.44 -14.27
CA ALA A 105 9.12 -2.59 -13.35
C ALA A 105 9.64 -2.24 -11.95
N ASP A 106 9.73 -0.95 -11.65
CA ASP A 106 10.26 -0.36 -10.43
C ASP A 106 9.19 0.37 -9.61
N LEU A 107 7.92 0.00 -9.84
CA LEU A 107 6.77 0.68 -9.28
C LEU A 107 6.39 0.15 -7.90
N PHE A 108 6.17 1.06 -6.97
CA PHE A 108 5.78 0.83 -5.59
C PHE A 108 4.40 1.44 -5.37
N LEU A 109 3.40 0.61 -5.09
CA LEU A 109 2.07 1.06 -4.68
C LEU A 109 1.97 1.00 -3.16
N VAL A 110 1.97 2.15 -2.52
CA VAL A 110 1.94 2.28 -1.05
C VAL A 110 0.57 2.79 -0.61
N SER A 111 -0.09 2.14 0.34
CA SER A 111 -1.47 2.44 0.74
C SER A 111 -1.69 2.31 2.25
N THR A 112 -2.41 3.25 2.87
CA THR A 112 -2.70 3.17 4.33
C THR A 112 -3.62 2.01 4.70
N LEU A 113 -4.31 1.42 3.72
CA LEU A 113 -5.13 0.21 3.86
C LEU A 113 -4.75 -0.80 2.77
N GLU A 114 -4.73 -2.09 3.12
CA GLU A 114 -4.53 -3.18 2.17
C GLU A 114 -5.42 -2.99 0.93
N PRO A 115 -4.86 -3.05 -0.30
CA PRO A 115 -5.67 -2.90 -1.50
C PRO A 115 -6.75 -3.98 -1.61
N CYS A 116 -7.97 -3.60 -2.01
CA CYS A 116 -9.02 -4.57 -2.32
C CYS A 116 -8.74 -5.30 -3.65
N ILE A 117 -9.52 -6.34 -3.97
CA ILE A 117 -9.34 -7.15 -5.19
C ILE A 117 -9.21 -6.32 -6.48
N MET A 118 -10.02 -5.27 -6.63
CA MET A 118 -9.97 -4.36 -7.78
C MET A 118 -8.63 -3.61 -7.85
N CYS A 119 -8.18 -3.07 -6.73
CA CYS A 119 -6.95 -2.29 -6.65
C CYS A 119 -5.71 -3.17 -6.84
N THR A 120 -5.73 -4.38 -6.31
CA THR A 120 -4.67 -5.39 -6.54
C THR A 120 -4.60 -5.78 -8.01
N GLY A 121 -5.74 -6.01 -8.66
CA GLY A 121 -5.79 -6.27 -10.11
C GLY A 121 -5.23 -5.11 -10.93
N ALA A 122 -5.60 -3.87 -10.61
CA ALA A 122 -5.06 -2.70 -11.28
C ALA A 122 -3.54 -2.54 -11.10
N ALA A 123 -3.01 -2.86 -9.91
CA ALA A 123 -1.58 -2.86 -9.65
C ALA A 123 -0.84 -3.88 -10.54
N LEU A 124 -1.40 -5.08 -10.71
CA LEU A 124 -0.85 -6.12 -11.59
C LEU A 124 -0.82 -5.66 -13.06
N GLU A 125 -1.94 -5.12 -13.56
CA GLU A 125 -2.02 -4.57 -14.93
C GLU A 125 -1.01 -3.45 -15.18
N MET A 126 -0.65 -2.70 -14.13
CA MET A 126 0.34 -1.63 -14.20
C MET A 126 1.79 -2.10 -13.96
N ASN A 127 2.01 -3.41 -13.85
CA ASN A 127 3.31 -4.02 -13.58
C ASN A 127 3.98 -3.45 -12.30
N VAL A 128 3.17 -3.24 -11.26
CA VAL A 128 3.65 -2.87 -9.92
C VAL A 128 4.55 -3.98 -9.37
N ASP A 129 5.75 -3.64 -8.95
CA ASP A 129 6.71 -4.59 -8.40
C ASP A 129 6.46 -4.88 -6.92
N THR A 130 6.07 -3.85 -6.16
CA THR A 130 5.88 -3.95 -4.71
C THR A 130 4.60 -3.23 -4.29
N ILE A 131 3.75 -3.94 -3.56
CA ILE A 131 2.59 -3.39 -2.86
C ILE A 131 2.93 -3.30 -1.38
N VAL A 132 2.88 -2.08 -0.86
CA VAL A 132 3.14 -1.77 0.55
C VAL A 132 1.84 -1.29 1.17
N TYR A 133 1.49 -1.79 2.34
CA TYR A 133 0.31 -1.32 3.05
C TYR A 133 0.46 -1.32 4.56
N SER A 134 -0.38 -0.53 5.22
CA SER A 134 -0.39 -0.42 6.69
C SER A 134 -1.45 -1.32 7.32
N LEU A 135 -2.72 -0.90 7.28
CA LEU A 135 -3.84 -1.64 7.86
C LEU A 135 -4.22 -2.85 6.99
N ASN A 136 -4.61 -3.96 7.61
CA ASN A 136 -5.16 -5.10 6.88
C ASN A 136 -6.64 -4.85 6.52
N LEU A 137 -7.08 -5.32 5.36
CA LEU A 137 -8.51 -5.46 5.10
C LEU A 137 -9.06 -6.66 5.89
N PRO A 138 -10.34 -6.65 6.29
CA PRO A 138 -10.93 -7.80 6.96
C PRO A 138 -10.90 -9.02 6.03
N VAL A 139 -10.70 -10.21 6.62
CA VAL A 139 -10.60 -11.48 5.89
C VAL A 139 -11.80 -11.66 4.95
N PRO A 140 -11.58 -12.03 3.66
CA PRO A 140 -10.35 -12.59 3.10
C PRO A 140 -9.28 -11.59 2.61
N GLY A 141 -9.32 -10.30 2.98
CA GLY A 141 -8.37 -9.30 2.45
C GLY A 141 -8.54 -9.11 0.94
N GLY A 142 -7.78 -8.22 0.31
CA GLY A 142 -7.85 -8.03 -1.13
C GLY A 142 -6.68 -8.67 -1.88
N THR A 143 -5.48 -8.57 -1.31
CA THR A 143 -4.24 -9.11 -1.91
C THR A 143 -4.27 -10.64 -1.98
N ARG A 144 -4.90 -11.30 -1.01
CA ARG A 144 -5.02 -12.78 -0.94
C ARG A 144 -6.08 -13.37 -1.85
N ARG A 145 -6.91 -12.53 -2.48
CA ARG A 145 -7.99 -12.96 -3.38
C ARG A 145 -7.59 -12.98 -4.85
N VAL A 146 -6.40 -12.49 -5.16
CA VAL A 146 -5.82 -12.53 -6.50
C VAL A 146 -4.67 -13.53 -6.48
N LEU A 147 -4.66 -14.45 -7.43
CA LEU A 147 -3.61 -15.45 -7.54
C LEU A 147 -2.48 -14.93 -8.44
N PRO A 148 -1.23 -15.36 -8.21
CA PRO A 148 -0.15 -15.16 -9.16
C PRO A 148 -0.53 -15.66 -10.56
N SER A 149 -0.07 -14.94 -11.59
CA SER A 149 -0.22 -15.37 -12.98
C SER A 149 0.57 -16.66 -13.23
N GLU A 150 0.01 -17.56 -14.03
CA GLU A 150 0.69 -18.75 -14.53
C GLU A 150 1.53 -18.46 -15.79
N THR A 151 1.40 -17.26 -16.35
CA THR A 151 2.14 -16.83 -17.53
C THR A 151 3.64 -16.72 -17.23
N PRO A 152 4.52 -17.39 -17.99
CA PRO A 152 5.96 -17.32 -17.77
C PRO A 152 6.49 -15.88 -17.83
N GLY A 153 7.21 -15.45 -16.79
CA GLY A 153 7.84 -14.13 -16.72
C GLY A 153 6.98 -13.04 -16.08
N GLU A 154 5.68 -13.25 -15.94
CA GLU A 154 4.84 -12.39 -15.10
C GLU A 154 5.14 -12.66 -13.62
N ARG A 155 5.18 -11.59 -12.81
CA ARG A 155 5.47 -11.68 -11.39
C ARG A 155 4.33 -11.11 -10.59
N PHE A 156 4.00 -11.78 -9.50
CA PHE A 156 3.12 -11.19 -8.51
C PHE A 156 3.92 -10.17 -7.67
N PRO A 157 3.34 -9.00 -7.34
CA PRO A 157 4.02 -7.99 -6.56
C PRO A 157 4.46 -8.54 -5.21
N ARG A 158 5.62 -8.08 -4.73
CA ARG A 158 6.02 -8.28 -3.33
C ARG A 158 4.98 -7.60 -2.44
N LEU A 159 4.54 -8.26 -1.39
CA LEU A 159 3.59 -7.70 -0.43
C LEU A 159 4.32 -7.38 0.87
N ILE A 160 4.27 -6.11 1.28
CA ILE A 160 4.83 -5.63 2.54
C ILE A 160 3.72 -4.99 3.34
N GLY A 161 3.34 -5.60 4.47
CA GLY A 161 2.25 -5.13 5.32
C GLY A 161 2.74 -4.48 6.61
N GLN A 162 1.83 -3.73 7.26
CA GLN A 162 2.02 -3.14 8.60
C GLN A 162 3.10 -2.05 8.71
N VAL A 163 3.39 -1.33 7.62
CA VAL A 163 4.27 -0.16 7.64
C VAL A 163 3.54 1.04 8.27
N LEU A 164 4.17 1.75 9.21
CA LEU A 164 3.57 2.84 10.01
C LEU A 164 2.17 2.52 10.55
N LEU A 165 2.04 1.34 11.17
CA LEU A 165 0.75 0.79 11.62
C LEU A 165 0.08 1.67 12.68
N GLU A 166 0.83 2.17 13.66
CA GLU A 166 0.23 2.93 14.75
C GLU A 166 -0.27 4.30 14.27
N GLU A 167 0.47 4.95 13.37
CA GLU A 167 0.10 6.20 12.72
C GLU A 167 -1.22 6.04 11.94
N CYS A 168 -1.33 4.98 11.14
CA CYS A 168 -2.56 4.70 10.38
C CYS A 168 -3.73 4.32 11.29
N ARG A 169 -3.49 3.59 12.39
CA ARG A 169 -4.52 3.31 13.41
C ARG A 169 -4.98 4.56 14.13
N SER A 170 -4.06 5.50 14.42
CA SER A 170 -4.40 6.78 15.03
C SER A 170 -5.33 7.59 14.12
N LEU A 171 -4.98 7.72 12.84
CA LEU A 171 -5.83 8.40 11.84
C LEU A 171 -7.22 7.75 11.71
N LEU A 172 -7.28 6.42 11.76
CA LEU A 172 -8.53 5.68 11.72
C LEU A 172 -9.41 5.97 12.94
N LYS A 173 -8.82 6.03 14.16
CA LYS A 173 -9.51 6.42 15.40
C LYS A 173 -9.99 7.87 15.35
N GLU A 174 -9.19 8.80 14.82
CA GLU A 174 -9.58 10.20 14.58
C GLU A 174 -10.83 10.28 13.70
N SER A 175 -10.84 9.56 12.56
CA SER A 175 -12.01 9.51 11.68
C SER A 175 -13.23 8.86 12.32
N LEU A 176 -13.04 7.87 13.21
CA LEU A 176 -14.14 7.21 13.89
C LEU A 176 -14.83 8.16 14.87
N ALA A 177 -14.06 8.95 15.62
CA ALA A 177 -14.58 9.95 16.55
C ALA A 177 -15.39 11.07 15.85
N GLN A 178 -15.11 11.32 14.57
CA GLN A 178 -15.79 12.33 13.75
C GLN A 178 -16.98 11.78 12.94
N SER A 179 -17.16 10.46 12.89
CA SER A 179 -18.18 9.82 12.05
C SER A 179 -19.53 9.73 12.74
N SER A 180 -20.57 10.28 12.11
CA SER A 180 -21.97 10.10 12.53
C SER A 180 -22.74 9.10 11.66
N ASP A 181 -22.13 8.56 10.60
CA ASP A 181 -22.74 7.59 9.68
C ASP A 181 -22.55 6.15 10.23
N PRO A 182 -23.63 5.41 10.54
CA PRO A 182 -23.54 4.05 11.09
C PRO A 182 -22.79 3.07 10.19
N ASN A 183 -22.92 3.16 8.87
CA ASN A 183 -22.25 2.26 7.93
C ASN A 183 -20.75 2.53 7.89
N ARG A 184 -20.37 3.81 7.85
CA ARG A 184 -18.96 4.23 7.95
C ARG A 184 -18.37 3.77 9.28
N THR A 185 -19.05 4.03 10.39
CA THR A 185 -18.60 3.65 11.72
C THR A 185 -18.37 2.14 11.85
N ALA A 186 -19.33 1.32 11.38
CA ALA A 186 -19.19 -0.13 11.40
C ALA A 186 -18.00 -0.62 10.54
N PHE A 187 -17.80 -0.03 9.37
CA PHE A 187 -16.67 -0.36 8.50
C PHE A 187 -15.32 0.00 9.16
N LEU A 188 -15.18 1.22 9.68
CA LEU A 188 -13.94 1.66 10.35
C LEU A 188 -13.65 0.83 11.61
N GLN A 189 -14.68 0.44 12.38
CA GLN A 189 -14.52 -0.45 13.53
C GLN A 189 -14.05 -1.85 13.14
N ALA A 190 -14.51 -2.38 12.01
CA ALA A 190 -14.06 -3.68 11.51
C ALA A 190 -12.56 -3.69 11.17
N LEU A 191 -12.01 -2.55 10.75
CA LEU A 191 -10.59 -2.39 10.43
C LEU A 191 -9.67 -2.27 11.67
N LEU A 192 -10.24 -1.98 12.85
CA LEU A 192 -9.47 -1.89 14.10
C LEU A 192 -9.33 -3.24 14.84
N LYS A 193 -10.07 -4.26 14.39
CA LYS A 193 -10.05 -5.62 14.95
C LYS A 193 -8.87 -6.41 14.40
#